data_AF-M1ECG0-F1
#
_entry.id   AF-M1ECG0-F1
#
_cell.length_a   1.000
_cell.length_b   1.000
_cell.length_c   1.000
_cell.angle_alpha   90.00
_cell.angle_beta   90.00
_cell.angle_gamma   90.00
#
_symmetry.space_group_name_H-M   'P 1'
#
loop_
_entity.id
_entity.type
_entity.pdbx_description
1 polymer ?
#
loop_
_entity_poly.entity_id
_entity_poly.type
_entity_poly.pdbx_seq_one_letter_code
_entity_poly.pdbx_strand_id
1 'polypeptide(L)'
;ITIRINTDGAEYNIEPLWRLINDTKDKRILVYKSEDIKNVSRLQSPKVCGYIKADNEELLPKGLVDREPPDELVHRVKRRAEPNPMKNTCKLLVVADHRFYRYMGRGEESTTTNYLIELIDRVDDIYRNTSWDNAGFKGYGIQIEQIRILKSPQEVKPGERHYNMAKSYPNEEKDAWDVKMLLEQFSFDIAEEASKVCLAHLFTYQDFDMGTLGLAYVGSPRANSHGGVCPKAYYSPIGKKNIYLNSGLTSTKNYGKTILTKEADLVTTHELGHNFGAEHDPDGLAECAPNEDQGGKYVMYPIAVSGDHENNKMFSNCSKQSIYKTIESKSQECFQERSNKVCGNSRVDEGEECDPGIMYLNNDTCCSSDCMLRAGVQCSDRNSPCCKNCQFETAQKKCQEAINATCKGVSYCTGNSSECPPPGNAADDTVCLDLGKCKDGKCVPFCEREQQRESCAC
;
A
#
# COMPACT_ATOMS: atom_id res chain seq x y z
N ILE A 1 -9.11 11.76 2.44
CA ILE A 1 -9.67 11.49 1.09
C ILE A 1 -8.66 11.92 0.05
N THR A 2 -8.20 10.95 -0.73
CA THR A 2 -7.45 11.16 -1.96
C THR A 2 -8.41 10.97 -3.12
N ILE A 3 -8.50 11.91 -4.06
CA ILE A 3 -9.42 11.82 -5.21
C ILE A 3 -8.61 11.86 -6.50
N ARG A 4 -8.95 10.99 -7.45
CA ARG A 4 -8.48 11.05 -8.83
C ARG A 4 -9.64 11.38 -9.74
N ILE A 5 -9.44 12.37 -10.61
CA ILE A 5 -10.44 12.80 -11.58
C ILE A 5 -9.83 12.68 -12.97
N ASN A 6 -10.44 11.87 -13.82
CA ASN A 6 -10.09 11.76 -15.22
C ASN A 6 -11.07 12.61 -16.03
N THR A 7 -10.54 13.57 -16.78
CA THR A 7 -11.26 14.35 -17.79
C THR A 7 -10.66 14.08 -19.17
N ASP A 8 -11.35 14.44 -20.25
CA ASP A 8 -10.88 14.24 -21.63
C ASP A 8 -9.50 14.90 -21.86
N GLY A 9 -8.43 14.13 -21.67
CA GLY A 9 -7.04 14.53 -21.87
C GLY A 9 -6.19 14.77 -20.61
N ALA A 10 -6.72 14.68 -19.38
CA ALA A 10 -5.92 14.94 -18.17
C ALA A 10 -6.38 14.15 -16.93
N GLU A 11 -5.41 13.68 -16.14
CA GLU A 11 -5.63 13.11 -14.80
C GLU A 11 -5.23 14.12 -13.71
N TYR A 12 -6.21 14.50 -12.90
CA TYR A 12 -6.02 15.36 -11.73
C TYR A 12 -5.95 14.53 -10.45
N ASN A 13 -4.93 14.80 -9.64
CA ASN A 13 -4.74 14.20 -8.33
C ASN A 13 -5.02 15.24 -7.25
N ILE A 14 -5.74 14.80 -6.24
CA ILE A 14 -6.21 15.63 -5.14
C ILE A 14 -5.88 14.94 -3.84
N GLU A 15 -5.02 15.56 -3.02
CA GLU A 15 -4.67 15.03 -1.72
C GLU A 15 -4.38 16.12 -0.69
N PRO A 16 -4.48 15.83 0.62
CA PRO A 16 -4.18 16.82 1.65
C PRO A 16 -2.73 17.31 1.60
N LEU A 17 -2.52 18.63 1.47
CA LEU A 17 -1.18 19.22 1.30
C LEU A 17 -0.30 18.94 2.52
N TRP A 18 -0.88 18.92 3.73
CA TRP A 18 -0.16 18.64 4.98
C TRP A 18 0.61 17.32 4.95
N ARG A 19 0.24 16.36 4.09
CA ARG A 19 1.02 15.11 3.94
C ARG A 19 2.43 15.38 3.42
N LEU A 20 2.60 16.42 2.61
CA LEU A 20 3.81 16.71 1.85
C LEU A 20 4.61 17.89 2.42
N ILE A 21 4.02 18.65 3.36
CA ILE A 21 4.65 19.78 4.00
C ILE A 21 4.73 19.57 5.51
N ASN A 22 5.75 20.15 6.14
CA ASN A 22 5.97 20.00 7.58
C ASN A 22 5.07 20.93 8.42
N ASP A 23 3.78 20.99 8.09
CA ASP A 23 2.76 21.74 8.82
C ASP A 23 1.48 20.90 8.95
N THR A 24 1.34 20.27 10.12
CA THR A 24 0.20 19.41 10.45
C THR A 24 -1.10 20.19 10.70
N LYS A 25 -1.05 21.52 10.77
CA LYS A 25 -2.23 22.38 10.90
C LYS A 25 -2.69 22.92 9.55
N ASP A 26 -1.93 22.70 8.47
CA ASP A 26 -2.27 23.17 7.14
C ASP A 26 -3.51 22.45 6.63
N LYS A 27 -4.49 23.26 6.23
CA LYS A 27 -5.83 22.83 5.79
C LYS A 27 -5.97 22.83 4.27
N ARG A 28 -4.93 23.24 3.55
CA ARG A 28 -4.93 23.34 2.09
C ARG A 28 -4.84 21.94 1.50
N ILE A 29 -5.38 21.82 0.30
CA ILE A 29 -5.29 20.60 -0.51
C ILE A 29 -4.35 20.85 -1.67
N LEU A 30 -3.49 19.85 -1.92
CA LEU A 30 -2.64 19.83 -3.09
C LEU A 30 -3.45 19.29 -4.26
N VAL A 31 -3.37 20.02 -5.36
CA VAL A 31 -4.03 19.69 -6.60
C VAL A 31 -2.99 19.82 -7.68
N TYR A 32 -2.82 18.75 -8.43
CA TYR A 32 -1.81 18.71 -9.46
C TYR A 32 -2.31 17.85 -10.61
N LYS A 33 -2.05 18.30 -11.82
CA LYS A 33 -2.12 17.43 -12.98
C LYS A 33 -0.97 16.45 -12.88
N SER A 34 -1.22 15.24 -13.35
CA SER A 34 -0.16 14.24 -13.49
C SER A 34 1.01 14.77 -14.33
N GLU A 35 0.71 15.42 -15.45
CA GLU A 35 1.72 16.04 -16.34
C GLU A 35 2.54 17.18 -15.70
N ASP A 36 2.04 17.80 -14.61
CA ASP A 36 2.73 18.92 -13.94
C ASP A 36 3.79 18.48 -12.93
N ILE A 37 3.92 17.17 -12.69
CA ILE A 37 4.94 16.61 -11.79
C ILE A 37 6.32 16.71 -12.46
N LYS A 38 6.91 17.90 -12.41
CA LYS A 38 8.26 18.17 -12.90
C LYS A 38 9.28 17.68 -11.88
N ASN A 39 10.41 17.16 -12.36
CA ASN A 39 11.45 16.61 -11.50
C ASN A 39 10.94 15.49 -10.57
N VAL A 40 10.30 14.46 -11.13
CA VAL A 40 10.37 13.12 -10.51
C VAL A 40 11.85 12.66 -10.42
N SER A 41 12.79 13.42 -11.00
CA SER A 41 14.25 13.45 -10.88
C SER A 41 14.87 13.47 -9.47
N ARG A 42 14.26 12.80 -8.48
CA ARG A 42 14.98 11.94 -7.53
C ARG A 42 15.49 10.63 -8.18
N LEU A 43 15.19 10.44 -9.47
CA LEU A 43 15.60 9.38 -10.41
C LEU A 43 17.12 9.26 -10.71
N GLN A 44 18.03 9.92 -9.99
CA GLN A 44 19.47 9.82 -10.30
C GLN A 44 20.15 8.55 -9.77
N SER A 45 19.44 7.72 -9.01
CA SER A 45 19.95 6.43 -8.55
C SER A 45 19.30 5.29 -9.36
N PRO A 46 20.07 4.42 -10.03
CA PRO A 46 19.54 3.21 -10.65
C PRO A 46 19.08 2.15 -9.62
N LYS A 47 19.01 2.49 -8.31
CA LYS A 47 18.71 1.59 -7.18
C LYS A 47 17.52 2.06 -6.33
N VAL A 48 16.51 2.67 -6.95
CA VAL A 48 15.30 3.17 -6.26
C VAL A 48 14.41 2.02 -5.77
N CYS A 49 14.48 0.84 -6.40
CA CYS A 49 13.80 -0.36 -5.94
C CYS A 49 14.79 -1.53 -5.91
N GLY A 50 14.68 -2.40 -4.91
CA GLY A 50 15.47 -3.61 -4.79
C GLY A 50 14.57 -4.83 -4.62
N TYR A 51 15.10 -6.02 -4.89
CA TYR A 51 14.40 -7.26 -4.61
C TYR A 51 15.37 -8.38 -4.21
N ILE A 52 14.85 -9.37 -3.51
CA ILE A 52 15.64 -10.54 -3.07
C ILE A 52 15.06 -11.80 -3.71
N LYS A 53 15.88 -12.49 -4.52
CA LYS A 53 15.56 -13.84 -4.98
C LYS A 53 15.97 -14.84 -3.91
N ALA A 54 15.04 -15.72 -3.52
CA ALA A 54 15.28 -16.72 -2.50
C ALA A 54 16.09 -17.95 -3.00
N ASP A 55 16.42 -18.03 -4.29
CA ASP A 55 17.24 -19.08 -4.91
C ASP A 55 18.70 -18.66 -5.18
N ASN A 56 19.09 -17.43 -4.81
CA ASN A 56 20.48 -16.98 -4.84
C ASN A 56 21.10 -17.09 -3.44
N GLU A 57 21.96 -18.09 -3.21
CA GLU A 57 22.59 -18.38 -1.91
C GLU A 57 23.31 -17.17 -1.26
N GLU A 58 23.84 -16.25 -2.07
CA GLU A 58 24.56 -15.05 -1.58
C GLU A 58 23.65 -13.96 -0.97
N LEU A 59 22.35 -13.96 -1.29
CA LEU A 59 21.41 -12.90 -0.87
C LEU A 59 20.50 -13.32 0.29
N LEU A 60 20.57 -14.58 0.68
CA LEU A 60 19.84 -15.19 1.77
C LEU A 60 20.34 -14.71 3.15
N PRO A 61 19.47 -14.68 4.18
CA PRO A 61 19.91 -14.48 5.56
C PRO A 61 21.07 -15.44 5.93
N LYS A 62 22.11 -14.95 6.60
CA LYS A 62 23.27 -15.78 6.98
C LYS A 62 22.81 -17.03 7.75
N GLY A 63 23.05 -18.23 7.21
CA GLY A 63 22.62 -19.50 7.79
C GLY A 63 21.75 -20.39 6.89
N LEU A 64 21.45 -19.97 5.65
CA LEU A 64 20.95 -20.85 4.60
C LEU A 64 22.08 -21.72 4.05
N VAL A 65 22.09 -23.00 4.43
CA VAL A 65 22.78 -24.05 3.68
C VAL A 65 21.66 -24.89 3.10
N ASP A 66 21.48 -24.85 1.78
CA ASP A 66 20.67 -25.84 1.10
C ASP A 66 21.30 -27.19 1.36
N ARG A 67 20.59 -28.06 2.09
CA ARG A 67 20.89 -29.48 2.01
C ARG A 67 20.37 -29.89 0.63
N GLU A 68 21.28 -30.13 -0.31
CA GLU A 68 20.95 -30.79 -1.57
C GLU A 68 20.00 -31.96 -1.27
N PRO A 69 18.82 -32.03 -1.92
CA PRO A 69 17.99 -33.21 -1.79
C PRO A 69 18.75 -34.41 -2.34
N PRO A 70 18.64 -35.60 -1.73
CA PRO A 70 19.20 -36.82 -2.30
C PRO A 70 18.65 -37.00 -3.71
N ASP A 71 19.54 -37.33 -4.65
CA ASP A 71 19.19 -37.65 -6.03
C ASP A 71 18.01 -38.64 -6.11
N GLU A 72 17.12 -38.35 -7.05
CA GLU A 72 16.02 -39.18 -7.55
C GLU A 72 14.87 -39.54 -6.60
N LEU A 73 13.77 -38.80 -6.73
CA LEU A 73 12.43 -39.37 -6.90
C LEU A 73 11.64 -38.46 -7.85
N VAL A 74 11.60 -38.82 -9.13
CA VAL A 74 10.72 -38.20 -10.12
C VAL A 74 9.27 -38.51 -9.74
N HIS A 75 8.71 -37.72 -8.83
CA HIS A 75 7.27 -37.72 -8.60
C HIS A 75 6.60 -37.18 -9.85
N ARG A 76 5.95 -38.09 -10.59
CA ARG A 76 4.93 -37.76 -11.59
C ARG A 76 4.14 -36.54 -11.12
N VAL A 77 4.27 -35.42 -11.83
CA VAL A 77 3.37 -34.28 -11.70
C VAL A 77 1.98 -34.84 -12.00
N LYS A 78 1.18 -35.09 -10.95
CA LYS A 78 -0.26 -35.32 -11.09
C LYS A 78 -0.77 -34.18 -11.97
N ARG A 79 -1.56 -34.48 -13.01
CA ARG A 79 -2.28 -33.48 -13.80
C ARG A 79 -2.85 -32.46 -12.82
N ARG A 80 -2.29 -31.24 -12.83
CA ARG A 80 -2.74 -30.17 -11.93
C ARG A 80 -4.19 -29.92 -12.28
N ALA A 81 -5.06 -29.96 -11.27
CA ALA A 81 -6.44 -29.53 -11.46
C ALA A 81 -6.43 -28.06 -11.90
N GLU A 82 -7.34 -27.68 -12.80
CA GLU A 82 -7.47 -26.28 -13.18
C GLU A 82 -7.69 -25.42 -11.92
N PRO A 83 -7.04 -24.26 -11.81
CA PRO A 83 -7.20 -23.38 -10.66
C PRO A 83 -8.68 -23.09 -10.42
N ASN A 84 -9.18 -23.29 -9.18
CA ASN A 84 -10.55 -22.92 -8.88
C ASN A 84 -10.74 -21.41 -9.14
N PRO A 85 -11.57 -21.00 -10.12
CA PRO A 85 -11.68 -19.61 -10.53
C PRO A 85 -12.24 -18.69 -9.42
N MET A 86 -12.87 -19.25 -8.38
CA MET A 86 -13.34 -18.50 -7.23
C MET A 86 -12.23 -18.17 -6.22
N LYS A 87 -11.15 -18.96 -6.17
CA LYS A 87 -10.01 -18.75 -5.27
C LYS A 87 -8.95 -17.87 -5.93
N ASN A 88 -9.31 -16.61 -6.11
CA ASN A 88 -8.51 -15.62 -6.85
C ASN A 88 -7.99 -14.47 -5.97
N THR A 89 -8.11 -14.58 -4.65
CA THR A 89 -7.75 -13.47 -3.73
C THR A 89 -6.59 -13.85 -2.81
N CYS A 90 -5.51 -13.08 -2.87
CA CYS A 90 -4.36 -13.15 -1.96
C CYS A 90 -4.62 -12.30 -0.72
N LYS A 91 -4.82 -12.96 0.42
CA LYS A 91 -5.10 -12.33 1.72
C LYS A 91 -3.85 -11.69 2.32
N LEU A 92 -3.91 -10.41 2.69
CA LEU A 92 -2.78 -9.60 3.14
C LEU A 92 -2.81 -9.30 4.64
N LEU A 93 -1.68 -9.49 5.30
CA LEU A 93 -1.38 -8.81 6.56
C LEU A 93 -0.73 -7.46 6.26
N VAL A 94 -1.42 -6.37 6.58
CA VAL A 94 -0.92 -5.00 6.41
C VAL A 94 -0.40 -4.49 7.76
N VAL A 95 0.87 -4.12 7.83
CA VAL A 95 1.50 -3.63 9.06
C VAL A 95 1.94 -2.19 8.87
N ALA A 96 1.56 -1.29 9.78
CA ALA A 96 2.10 0.06 9.87
C ALA A 96 2.92 0.22 11.14
N ASP A 97 4.19 0.63 10.99
CA ASP A 97 5.07 0.88 12.13
C ASP A 97 4.77 2.21 12.84
N HIS A 98 5.43 2.44 13.97
CA HIS A 98 5.24 3.66 14.76
C HIS A 98 5.61 4.94 14.02
N ARG A 99 6.50 4.85 13.02
CA ARG A 99 6.91 6.00 12.20
C ARG A 99 5.78 6.34 11.23
N PHE A 100 5.22 5.34 10.54
CA PHE A 100 4.06 5.50 9.66
C PHE A 100 2.84 6.03 10.41
N TYR A 101 2.50 5.42 11.54
CA TYR A 101 1.40 5.88 12.41
C TYR A 101 1.58 7.34 12.83
N ARG A 102 2.80 7.74 13.22
CA ARG A 102 3.08 9.11 13.66
C ARG A 102 2.98 10.13 12.53
N TYR A 103 3.57 9.84 11.36
CA TYR A 103 3.71 10.82 10.28
C TYR A 103 2.57 10.76 9.26
N MET A 104 2.27 9.59 8.72
CA MET A 104 1.16 9.41 7.77
C MET A 104 -0.19 9.37 8.48
N GLY A 105 -0.23 8.69 9.62
CA GLY A 105 -1.41 8.56 10.47
C GLY A 105 -1.70 9.74 11.38
N ARG A 106 -0.75 10.70 11.52
CA ARG A 106 -0.80 11.82 12.47
C ARG A 106 -0.98 11.42 13.93
N GLY A 107 -0.59 10.20 14.30
CA GLY A 107 -0.87 9.64 15.62
C GLY A 107 -2.35 9.32 15.85
N GLU A 108 -3.15 9.21 14.80
CA GLU A 108 -4.55 8.81 14.86
C GLU A 108 -4.75 7.48 14.14
N GLU A 109 -5.37 6.52 14.84
CA GLU A 109 -5.48 5.16 14.35
C GLU A 109 -6.46 5.07 13.17
N SER A 110 -7.64 5.68 13.28
CA SER A 110 -8.64 5.70 12.21
C SER A 110 -8.11 6.34 10.93
N THR A 111 -7.37 7.45 11.03
CA THR A 111 -6.70 8.08 9.88
C THR A 111 -5.66 7.15 9.24
N THR A 112 -4.89 6.42 10.05
CA THR A 112 -3.91 5.44 9.56
C THR A 112 -4.59 4.28 8.84
N THR A 113 -5.61 3.69 9.47
CA THR A 113 -6.41 2.58 8.94
C THR A 113 -7.04 2.96 7.59
N ASN A 114 -7.73 4.11 7.53
CA ASN A 114 -8.39 4.57 6.32
C ASN A 114 -7.40 4.80 5.18
N TYR A 115 -6.21 5.35 5.45
CA TYR A 115 -5.18 5.50 4.42
C TYR A 115 -4.74 4.15 3.84
N LEU A 116 -4.51 3.16 4.69
CA LEU A 116 -4.09 1.83 4.26
C LEU A 116 -5.17 1.10 3.48
N ILE A 117 -6.43 1.19 3.91
CA ILE A 117 -7.59 0.61 3.18
C ILE A 117 -7.68 1.25 1.80
N GLU A 118 -7.70 2.59 1.72
CA GLU A 118 -7.79 3.31 0.45
C GLU A 118 -6.62 2.96 -0.49
N LEU A 119 -5.40 2.78 0.04
CA LEU A 119 -4.23 2.41 -0.74
C LEU A 119 -4.35 0.99 -1.29
N ILE A 120 -4.66 0.01 -0.44
CA ILE A 120 -4.75 -1.40 -0.88
C ILE A 120 -5.91 -1.60 -1.84
N ASP A 121 -7.05 -0.92 -1.67
CA ASP A 121 -8.17 -1.00 -2.62
C ASP A 121 -7.76 -0.49 -4.02
N ARG A 122 -7.01 0.64 -4.10
CA ARG A 122 -6.49 1.15 -5.39
C ARG A 122 -5.46 0.22 -6.02
N VAL A 123 -4.64 -0.46 -5.21
CA VAL A 123 -3.69 -1.45 -5.71
C VAL A 123 -4.42 -2.70 -6.19
N ASP A 124 -5.43 -3.19 -5.45
CA ASP A 124 -6.25 -4.34 -5.87
C ASP A 124 -6.94 -4.10 -7.21
N ASP A 125 -7.44 -2.88 -7.45
CA ASP A 125 -8.03 -2.50 -8.74
C ASP A 125 -7.04 -2.70 -9.91
N ILE A 126 -5.76 -2.36 -9.73
CA ILE A 126 -4.72 -2.58 -10.76
C ILE A 126 -4.55 -4.08 -11.03
N TYR A 127 -4.45 -4.90 -9.98
CA TYR A 127 -4.27 -6.35 -10.12
C TYR A 127 -5.48 -7.02 -10.78
N ARG A 128 -6.70 -6.71 -10.31
CA ARG A 128 -7.92 -7.36 -10.82
C ARG A 128 -8.28 -6.95 -12.23
N ASN A 129 -7.99 -5.70 -12.61
CA ASN A 129 -8.19 -5.21 -13.97
C ASN A 129 -7.11 -5.70 -14.94
N THR A 130 -6.01 -6.26 -14.45
CA THR A 130 -4.97 -6.86 -15.28
C THR A 130 -5.42 -8.23 -15.82
N SER A 131 -5.33 -8.42 -17.14
CA SER A 131 -5.35 -9.74 -17.76
C SER A 131 -3.93 -10.29 -17.81
N TRP A 132 -3.71 -11.44 -17.17
CA TRP A 132 -2.38 -12.02 -16.96
C TRP A 132 -1.90 -12.86 -18.15
N ASP A 133 -2.81 -13.41 -18.95
CA ASP A 133 -2.53 -14.23 -20.14
C ASP A 133 -2.86 -13.50 -21.46
N ASN A 134 -3.34 -12.25 -21.40
CA ASN A 134 -3.89 -11.50 -22.52
C ASN A 134 -5.04 -12.21 -23.28
N ALA A 135 -5.67 -13.23 -22.67
CA ALA A 135 -6.69 -14.10 -23.28
C ALA A 135 -7.91 -14.34 -22.37
N GLY A 136 -7.89 -13.89 -21.11
CA GLY A 136 -9.05 -13.89 -20.22
C GLY A 136 -8.77 -14.28 -18.77
N PHE A 137 -7.56 -14.71 -18.43
CA PHE A 137 -7.14 -14.99 -17.05
C PHE A 137 -7.00 -13.66 -16.28
N LYS A 138 -8.07 -13.29 -15.57
CA LYS A 138 -8.25 -12.01 -14.87
C LYS A 138 -8.93 -12.20 -13.52
N GLY A 139 -9.02 -11.13 -12.75
CA GLY A 139 -9.74 -11.13 -11.47
C GLY A 139 -8.92 -11.66 -10.28
N TYR A 140 -7.67 -12.05 -10.50
CA TYR A 140 -6.72 -12.28 -9.41
C TYR A 140 -6.31 -10.95 -8.79
N GLY A 141 -6.34 -10.89 -7.47
CA GLY A 141 -6.09 -9.66 -6.73
C GLY A 141 -5.65 -9.91 -5.30
N ILE A 142 -5.66 -8.85 -4.53
CA ILE A 142 -5.27 -8.81 -3.13
C ILE A 142 -6.46 -8.39 -2.27
N GLN A 143 -6.42 -8.70 -1.00
CA GLN A 143 -7.42 -8.20 -0.05
C GLN A 143 -6.82 -8.16 1.34
N ILE A 144 -7.14 -7.11 2.09
CA ILE A 144 -6.76 -7.00 3.50
C ILE A 144 -7.45 -8.13 4.28
N GLU A 145 -6.64 -8.95 4.94
CA GLU A 145 -7.09 -9.90 5.95
C GLU A 145 -7.01 -9.28 7.34
N GLN A 146 -5.94 -8.53 7.59
CA GLN A 146 -5.71 -7.89 8.88
C GLN A 146 -4.87 -6.62 8.71
N ILE A 147 -5.22 -5.57 9.44
CA ILE A 147 -4.39 -4.38 9.64
C ILE A 147 -3.80 -4.39 11.05
N ARG A 148 -2.49 -4.14 11.16
CA ARG A 148 -1.78 -4.00 12.43
C ARG A 148 -1.07 -2.65 12.49
N ILE A 149 -1.54 -1.76 13.36
CA ILE A 149 -0.95 -0.43 13.57
C ILE A 149 -0.19 -0.42 14.89
N LEU A 150 1.11 -0.18 14.82
CA LEU A 150 1.97 -0.09 16.00
C LEU A 150 2.10 1.37 16.40
N LYS A 151 1.50 1.75 17.54
CA LYS A 151 1.40 3.16 17.95
C LYS A 151 2.69 3.72 18.56
N SER A 152 3.50 2.86 19.17
CA SER A 152 4.75 3.21 19.85
C SER A 152 5.88 2.29 19.42
N PRO A 153 7.15 2.72 19.55
CA PRO A 153 8.28 1.85 19.28
C PRO A 153 8.29 0.66 20.24
N GLN A 154 8.73 -0.50 19.73
CA GLN A 154 8.93 -1.69 20.55
C GLN A 154 10.21 -1.53 21.39
N GLU A 155 10.09 -1.75 22.69
CA GLU A 155 11.26 -1.82 23.58
C GLU A 155 12.02 -3.14 23.32
N VAL A 156 13.34 -3.03 23.20
CA VAL A 156 14.25 -4.14 22.94
C VAL A 156 15.37 -4.15 23.97
N LYS A 157 15.80 -5.35 24.38
CA LYS A 157 16.96 -5.50 25.28
C LYS A 157 18.27 -5.22 24.53
N PRO A 158 19.36 -4.91 25.24
CA PRO A 158 20.67 -4.77 24.61
C PRO A 158 21.04 -6.01 23.79
N GLY A 159 21.35 -5.82 22.51
CA GLY A 159 21.70 -6.90 21.57
C GLY A 159 20.51 -7.55 20.85
N GLU A 160 19.28 -7.33 21.32
CA GLU A 160 18.07 -7.74 20.62
C GLU A 160 17.62 -6.67 19.62
N ARG A 161 16.78 -7.08 18.66
CA ARG A 161 16.29 -6.22 17.58
C ARG A 161 14.82 -6.53 17.33
N HIS A 162 14.11 -5.52 16.87
CA HIS A 162 12.74 -5.65 16.40
C HIS A 162 12.50 -4.63 15.29
N TYR A 163 11.78 -4.99 14.22
CA TYR A 163 11.56 -4.10 13.07
C TYR A 163 10.93 -2.74 13.45
N ASN A 164 10.12 -2.72 14.52
CA ASN A 164 9.45 -1.53 15.05
C ASN A 164 10.18 -0.85 16.23
N MET A 165 11.47 -1.12 16.46
CA MET A 165 12.21 -0.43 17.54
C MET A 165 12.50 1.04 17.17
N ALA A 166 12.77 1.88 18.18
CA ALA A 166 12.96 3.32 17.98
C ALA A 166 14.22 3.63 17.16
N LYS A 167 15.33 2.95 17.48
CA LYS A 167 16.63 3.19 16.85
C LYS A 167 16.75 2.51 15.49
N SER A 168 17.56 3.10 14.63
CA SER A 168 17.90 2.52 13.33
C SER A 168 19.02 1.48 13.46
N TYR A 169 19.12 0.58 12.50
CA TYR A 169 20.12 -0.48 12.46
C TYR A 169 20.65 -0.65 11.03
N PRO A 170 21.97 -0.87 10.81
CA PRO A 170 23.02 -1.13 11.81
C PRO A 170 23.59 0.11 12.49
N ASN A 171 23.33 1.30 11.96
CA ASN A 171 23.82 2.55 12.52
C ASN A 171 22.71 3.29 13.26
N GLU A 172 22.86 3.42 14.58
CA GLU A 172 21.88 4.12 15.44
C GLU A 172 21.83 5.63 15.18
N GLU A 173 22.86 6.22 14.59
CA GLU A 173 22.93 7.65 14.24
C GLU A 173 22.14 7.99 12.97
N LYS A 174 21.75 6.98 12.17
CA LYS A 174 20.94 7.19 10.98
C LYS A 174 19.46 7.27 11.30
N ASP A 175 18.73 8.03 10.49
CA ASP A 175 17.28 8.16 10.59
C ASP A 175 16.51 6.94 10.04
N ALA A 176 17.15 6.08 9.25
CA ALA A 176 16.55 4.90 8.64
C ALA A 176 17.40 3.65 8.84
N TRP A 177 16.72 2.51 8.91
CA TRP A 177 17.34 1.19 8.83
C TRP A 177 18.00 0.95 7.48
N ASP A 178 18.97 0.04 7.44
CA ASP A 178 19.27 -0.65 6.19
C ASP A 178 18.03 -1.44 5.74
N VAL A 179 17.59 -1.20 4.51
CA VAL A 179 16.33 -1.71 3.98
C VAL A 179 16.30 -3.25 3.93
N LYS A 180 17.42 -3.89 3.62
CA LYS A 180 17.54 -5.35 3.59
C LYS A 180 17.41 -5.91 5.00
N MET A 181 18.15 -5.34 5.95
CA MET A 181 18.11 -5.78 7.34
C MET A 181 16.74 -5.55 7.98
N LEU A 182 16.03 -4.48 7.58
CA LEU A 182 14.65 -4.25 8.02
C LEU A 182 13.70 -5.30 7.49
N LEU A 183 13.77 -5.65 6.20
CA LEU A 183 12.94 -6.71 5.61
C LEU A 183 13.21 -8.06 6.29
N GLU A 184 14.47 -8.44 6.47
CA GLU A 184 14.85 -9.68 7.16
C GLU A 184 14.31 -9.74 8.60
N GLN A 185 14.48 -8.64 9.35
CA GLN A 185 14.00 -8.55 10.72
C GLN A 185 12.47 -8.55 10.79
N PHE A 186 11.80 -7.89 9.85
CA PHE A 186 10.34 -7.92 9.74
C PHE A 186 9.83 -9.34 9.50
N SER A 187 10.33 -10.04 8.47
CA SER A 187 9.94 -11.43 8.19
C SER A 187 10.20 -12.36 9.38
N PHE A 188 11.30 -12.12 10.10
CA PHE A 188 11.61 -12.85 11.31
C PHE A 188 10.56 -12.60 12.39
N ASP A 189 10.27 -11.35 12.72
CA ASP A 189 9.42 -10.98 13.84
C ASP A 189 7.95 -11.39 13.63
N ILE A 190 7.44 -11.32 12.40
CA ILE A 190 6.04 -11.66 12.06
C ILE A 190 5.83 -13.10 11.58
N ALA A 191 6.80 -13.99 11.78
CA ALA A 191 6.79 -15.33 11.16
C ALA A 191 5.53 -16.17 11.47
N GLU A 192 4.95 -16.02 12.66
CA GLU A 192 3.73 -16.76 13.02
C GLU A 192 2.51 -16.22 12.26
N GLU A 193 2.35 -14.91 12.20
CA GLU A 193 1.27 -14.24 11.47
C GLU A 193 1.42 -14.43 9.96
N ALA A 194 2.64 -14.31 9.44
CA ALA A 194 3.00 -14.54 8.04
C ALA A 194 2.61 -15.94 7.56
N SER A 195 2.62 -16.94 8.45
CA SER A 195 2.22 -18.32 8.13
C SER A 195 0.72 -18.48 7.81
N LYS A 196 -0.10 -17.51 8.22
CA LYS A 196 -1.57 -17.54 8.13
C LYS A 196 -2.11 -16.75 6.94
N VAL A 197 -1.28 -15.95 6.28
CA VAL A 197 -1.66 -15.05 5.20
C VAL A 197 -0.94 -15.38 3.90
N CYS A 198 -1.46 -14.90 2.77
CA CYS A 198 -0.81 -15.06 1.47
C CYS A 198 0.47 -14.21 1.41
N LEU A 199 0.38 -12.92 1.77
CA LEU A 199 1.51 -12.01 1.90
C LEU A 199 1.38 -11.12 3.15
N ALA A 200 2.51 -10.58 3.60
CA ALA A 200 2.57 -9.60 4.68
C ALA A 200 3.39 -8.37 4.25
N HIS A 201 2.82 -7.17 4.35
CA HIS A 201 3.45 -5.95 3.84
C HIS A 201 3.63 -4.91 4.94
N LEU A 202 4.86 -4.40 5.08
CA LEU A 202 5.20 -3.35 6.04
C LEU A 202 5.16 -1.98 5.38
N PHE A 203 4.36 -1.08 5.95
CA PHE A 203 4.37 0.36 5.64
C PHE A 203 5.15 1.12 6.71
N THR A 204 6.13 1.90 6.25
CA THR A 204 7.00 2.70 7.12
C THR A 204 7.20 4.13 6.60
N TYR A 205 7.74 5.00 7.43
CA TYR A 205 8.10 6.38 7.08
C TYR A 205 9.60 6.60 7.33
N GLN A 206 10.42 5.89 6.55
CA GLN A 206 11.88 5.82 6.66
C GLN A 206 12.52 6.26 5.35
N ASP A 207 13.55 7.08 5.45
CA ASP A 207 14.26 7.57 4.28
C ASP A 207 15.46 6.67 4.00
N PHE A 208 15.26 5.62 3.21
CA PHE A 208 16.30 4.64 2.94
C PHE A 208 17.42 5.21 2.06
N ASP A 209 18.62 4.67 2.24
CA ASP A 209 19.78 5.06 1.45
C ASP A 209 19.54 4.85 -0.06
N MET A 210 20.19 5.66 -0.90
CA MET A 210 20.11 5.61 -2.37
C MET A 210 18.71 5.85 -2.95
N GLY A 211 17.79 6.37 -2.14
CA GLY A 211 16.42 6.70 -2.54
C GLY A 211 15.52 5.48 -2.67
N THR A 212 15.85 4.38 -2.00
CA THR A 212 15.06 3.15 -2.03
C THR A 212 13.67 3.39 -1.43
N LEU A 213 12.62 2.98 -2.13
CA LEU A 213 11.23 3.16 -1.69
C LEU A 213 10.59 1.86 -1.19
N GLY A 214 11.14 0.71 -1.54
CA GLY A 214 10.62 -0.58 -1.13
C GLY A 214 11.61 -1.71 -1.34
N LEU A 215 11.27 -2.85 -0.77
CA LEU A 215 11.99 -4.11 -0.94
C LEU A 215 11.06 -5.29 -0.70
N ALA A 216 11.12 -6.29 -1.57
CA ALA A 216 10.31 -7.50 -1.46
C ALA A 216 11.09 -8.78 -1.82
N TYR A 217 10.65 -9.91 -1.27
CA TYR A 217 11.08 -11.23 -1.74
C TYR A 217 10.35 -11.61 -3.02
N VAL A 218 11.09 -12.07 -4.03
CA VAL A 218 10.51 -12.40 -5.33
C VAL A 218 9.85 -13.78 -5.29
N GLY A 219 8.61 -13.84 -5.79
CA GLY A 219 7.87 -15.08 -6.02
C GLY A 219 8.49 -15.95 -7.11
N SER A 220 8.26 -17.26 -7.04
CA SER A 220 8.71 -18.17 -8.09
C SER A 220 7.68 -19.26 -8.35
N PRO A 221 7.52 -19.71 -9.61
CA PRO A 221 6.65 -20.83 -9.94
C PRO A 221 7.23 -22.18 -9.47
N ARG A 222 8.49 -22.22 -9.01
CA ARG A 222 9.10 -23.47 -8.53
C ARG A 222 8.42 -23.94 -7.24
N ALA A 223 8.17 -25.26 -7.14
CA ALA A 223 7.46 -25.84 -6.00
C ALA A 223 8.17 -25.58 -4.65
N ASN A 224 9.50 -25.60 -4.63
CA ASN A 224 10.33 -25.45 -3.43
C ASN A 224 10.91 -24.04 -3.24
N SER A 225 10.35 -23.01 -3.88
CA SER A 225 10.80 -21.63 -3.64
C SER A 225 10.33 -21.09 -2.29
N HIS A 226 11.19 -20.33 -1.62
CA HIS A 226 10.90 -19.74 -0.32
C HIS A 226 10.33 -18.32 -0.38
N GLY A 227 10.45 -17.61 -1.51
CA GLY A 227 10.03 -16.21 -1.67
C GLY A 227 8.65 -16.01 -2.29
N GLY A 228 8.01 -14.89 -1.94
CA GLY A 228 6.78 -14.37 -2.55
C GLY A 228 5.51 -15.08 -2.08
N VAL A 229 4.50 -15.13 -2.96
CA VAL A 229 3.17 -15.70 -2.64
C VAL A 229 3.24 -17.19 -2.26
N CYS A 230 2.52 -17.56 -1.21
CA CYS A 230 2.39 -18.94 -0.71
C CYS A 230 3.75 -19.67 -0.53
N PRO A 231 4.69 -19.14 0.26
CA PRO A 231 6.03 -19.68 0.38
C PRO A 231 6.02 -20.93 1.28
N LYS A 232 7.04 -21.76 1.12
CA LYS A 232 7.31 -22.84 2.09
C LYS A 232 8.08 -22.29 3.29
N ALA A 233 7.74 -22.81 4.47
CA ALA A 233 8.45 -22.51 5.70
C ALA A 233 9.95 -22.79 5.56
N TYR A 234 10.75 -21.85 6.00
CA TYR A 234 12.21 -21.95 6.10
C TYR A 234 12.61 -21.96 7.58
N TYR A 235 13.35 -22.97 8.03
CA TYR A 235 13.82 -23.02 9.42
C TYR A 235 15.07 -22.18 9.61
N SER A 236 14.99 -21.13 10.42
CA SER A 236 16.14 -20.31 10.80
C SER A 236 16.90 -20.95 11.97
N PRO A 237 18.17 -21.38 11.79
CA PRO A 237 18.96 -21.93 12.88
C PRO A 237 19.27 -20.92 13.98
N ILE A 238 19.36 -19.64 13.62
CA ILE A 238 19.67 -18.53 14.54
C ILE A 238 18.48 -18.28 15.47
N GLY A 239 17.28 -18.16 14.91
CA GLY A 239 16.06 -17.94 15.70
C GLY A 239 15.40 -19.19 16.24
N LYS A 240 15.87 -20.38 15.83
CA LYS A 240 15.27 -21.69 16.12
C LYS A 240 13.77 -21.76 15.82
N LYS A 241 13.33 -21.09 14.75
CA LYS A 241 11.92 -21.04 14.34
C LYS A 241 11.76 -21.05 12.82
N ASN A 242 10.56 -21.44 12.37
CA ASN A 242 10.18 -21.32 10.97
C ASN A 242 9.89 -19.85 10.62
N ILE A 243 10.32 -19.44 9.44
CA ILE A 243 10.14 -18.12 8.84
C ILE A 243 9.52 -18.32 7.45
N TYR A 244 8.74 -17.34 7.01
CA TYR A 244 8.07 -17.33 5.71
C TYR A 244 8.50 -16.06 4.96
N LEU A 245 9.03 -16.21 3.74
CA LEU A 245 9.52 -15.06 2.94
C LEU A 245 8.43 -14.54 1.99
N ASN A 246 7.20 -14.42 2.50
CA ASN A 246 6.05 -13.80 1.83
C ASN A 246 5.88 -12.33 2.23
N SER A 247 6.99 -11.62 2.38
CA SER A 247 6.97 -10.24 2.85
C SER A 247 7.57 -9.25 1.87
N GLY A 248 7.10 -8.02 2.01
CA GLY A 248 7.64 -6.83 1.38
C GLY A 248 7.47 -5.63 2.31
N LEU A 249 8.11 -4.53 1.94
CA LEU A 249 7.94 -3.26 2.63
C LEU A 249 7.91 -2.10 1.64
N THR A 250 7.15 -1.07 1.98
CA THR A 250 7.08 0.21 1.27
C THR A 250 7.32 1.34 2.26
N SER A 251 8.18 2.30 1.89
CA SER A 251 8.27 3.58 2.57
C SER A 251 7.58 4.70 1.83
N THR A 252 6.95 5.57 2.62
CA THR A 252 6.31 6.81 2.15
C THR A 252 7.20 8.05 2.30
N LYS A 253 8.50 7.87 2.57
CA LYS A 253 9.48 8.96 2.69
C LYS A 253 10.66 8.69 1.77
N ASN A 254 11.12 9.73 1.07
CA ASN A 254 12.31 9.67 0.22
C ASN A 254 13.00 11.04 0.20
N TYR A 255 14.33 11.06 0.28
CA TYR A 255 15.20 12.26 0.31
C TYR A 255 14.61 13.41 1.15
N GLY A 256 14.15 13.10 2.36
CA GLY A 256 13.63 14.04 3.34
C GLY A 256 12.18 14.49 3.12
N LYS A 257 11.48 14.00 2.10
CA LYS A 257 10.08 14.39 1.83
C LYS A 257 9.16 13.18 1.77
N THR A 258 7.91 13.39 2.14
CA THR A 258 6.83 12.43 1.89
C THR A 258 6.61 12.29 0.38
N ILE A 259 6.40 11.06 -0.08
CA ILE A 259 6.02 10.78 -1.47
C ILE A 259 4.53 11.06 -1.69
N LEU A 260 4.15 11.31 -2.94
CA LEU A 260 2.75 11.52 -3.31
C LEU A 260 1.93 10.24 -3.11
N THR A 261 0.62 10.38 -2.89
CA THR A 261 -0.26 9.19 -2.76
C THR A 261 -0.20 8.33 -4.04
N LYS A 262 -0.13 8.97 -5.21
CA LYS A 262 0.02 8.30 -6.50
C LYS A 262 1.30 7.47 -6.58
N GLU A 263 2.43 8.01 -6.12
CA GLU A 263 3.71 7.31 -6.07
C GLU A 263 3.65 6.14 -5.07
N ALA A 264 3.03 6.33 -3.90
CA ALA A 264 2.88 5.27 -2.90
C ALA A 264 2.08 4.07 -3.42
N ASP A 265 1.04 4.32 -4.22
CA ASP A 265 0.25 3.28 -4.87
C ASP A 265 1.12 2.47 -5.85
N LEU A 266 1.90 3.15 -6.69
CA LEU A 266 2.76 2.51 -7.69
C LEU A 266 3.92 1.73 -7.07
N VAL A 267 4.57 2.27 -6.04
CA VAL A 267 5.61 1.54 -5.30
C VAL A 267 5.01 0.30 -4.65
N THR A 268 3.84 0.40 -4.03
CA THR A 268 3.20 -0.78 -3.42
C THR A 268 2.85 -1.83 -4.46
N THR A 269 2.30 -1.43 -5.62
CA THR A 269 2.07 -2.33 -6.75
C THR A 269 3.36 -2.99 -7.23
N HIS A 270 4.47 -2.25 -7.30
CA HIS A 270 5.77 -2.76 -7.71
C HIS A 270 6.30 -3.83 -6.74
N GLU A 271 6.31 -3.54 -5.43
CA GLU A 271 6.82 -4.48 -4.42
C GLU A 271 5.95 -5.74 -4.32
N LEU A 272 4.63 -5.60 -4.40
CA LEU A 272 3.74 -6.75 -4.50
C LEU A 272 3.95 -7.49 -5.83
N GLY A 273 4.31 -6.80 -6.91
CA GLY A 273 4.65 -7.41 -8.20
C GLY A 273 5.81 -8.38 -8.08
N HIS A 274 6.84 -8.00 -7.31
CA HIS A 274 7.92 -8.90 -6.93
C HIS A 274 7.42 -10.11 -6.15
N ASN A 275 6.59 -9.93 -5.12
CA ASN A 275 6.01 -11.04 -4.37
C ASN A 275 5.19 -12.00 -5.26
N PHE A 276 4.53 -11.48 -6.30
CA PHE A 276 3.79 -12.27 -7.29
C PHE A 276 4.70 -12.91 -8.36
N GLY A 277 6.00 -12.62 -8.35
CA GLY A 277 7.02 -13.28 -9.16
C GLY A 277 7.48 -12.52 -10.40
N ALA A 278 7.16 -11.23 -10.52
CA ALA A 278 7.79 -10.37 -11.52
C ALA A 278 9.20 -9.96 -11.07
N GLU A 279 10.13 -9.94 -12.00
CA GLU A 279 11.41 -9.25 -11.85
C GLU A 279 11.31 -7.87 -12.50
N HIS A 280 12.39 -7.09 -12.42
CA HIS A 280 12.45 -5.81 -13.12
C HIS A 280 12.32 -5.98 -14.64
N ASP A 281 11.56 -5.09 -15.28
CA ASP A 281 11.48 -5.03 -16.73
C ASP A 281 12.85 -4.65 -17.36
N PRO A 282 13.32 -5.36 -18.39
CA PRO A 282 14.63 -5.10 -18.98
C PRO A 282 14.60 -3.85 -19.88
N ASP A 283 15.49 -2.89 -19.61
CA ASP A 283 15.54 -1.57 -20.29
C ASP A 283 15.95 -1.60 -21.77
N GLY A 284 16.19 -2.79 -22.34
CA GLY A 284 16.53 -2.99 -23.76
C GLY A 284 15.41 -3.60 -24.61
N LEU A 285 14.25 -3.90 -24.01
CA LEU A 285 13.19 -4.63 -24.67
C LEU A 285 11.93 -3.76 -24.75
N ALA A 286 11.63 -3.22 -25.92
CA ALA A 286 10.55 -2.26 -26.12
C ALA A 286 9.17 -2.78 -25.69
N GLU A 287 8.93 -4.10 -25.77
CA GLU A 287 7.67 -4.72 -25.33
C GLU A 287 7.49 -4.71 -23.79
N CYS A 288 8.57 -4.45 -23.04
CA CYS A 288 8.58 -4.47 -21.58
C CYS A 288 9.06 -3.16 -20.95
N ALA A 289 9.81 -2.34 -21.68
CA ALA A 289 10.26 -1.03 -21.25
C ALA A 289 10.19 -0.02 -22.42
N PRO A 290 8.98 0.29 -22.93
CA PRO A 290 8.81 1.22 -24.05
C PRO A 290 9.26 2.63 -23.68
N ASN A 291 9.48 3.46 -24.69
CA ASN A 291 9.90 4.85 -24.49
C ASN A 291 8.74 5.73 -23.99
N GLU A 292 9.06 6.95 -23.53
CA GLU A 292 8.07 7.91 -23.00
C GLU A 292 6.97 8.26 -24.01
N ASP A 293 7.30 8.36 -25.30
CA ASP A 293 6.38 8.62 -26.41
C ASP A 293 5.42 7.46 -26.70
N GLN A 294 5.72 6.26 -26.19
CA GLN A 294 4.91 5.05 -26.34
C GLN A 294 4.15 4.71 -25.05
N GLY A 295 3.75 5.75 -24.30
CA GLY A 295 3.00 5.59 -23.06
C GLY A 295 3.87 5.31 -21.84
N GLY A 296 5.20 5.52 -21.91
CA GLY A 296 6.12 5.45 -20.77
C GLY A 296 6.44 4.03 -20.29
N LYS A 297 7.32 3.94 -19.28
CA LYS A 297 7.76 2.66 -18.71
C LYS A 297 6.64 1.97 -17.90
N TYR A 298 6.68 0.65 -17.75
CA TYR A 298 5.70 -0.09 -16.95
C TYR A 298 6.01 -0.08 -15.45
N VAL A 299 5.07 -0.54 -14.61
CA VAL A 299 5.19 -0.48 -13.15
C VAL A 299 6.38 -1.24 -12.59
N MET A 300 6.85 -2.30 -13.26
CA MET A 300 8.01 -3.12 -12.83
C MET A 300 9.35 -2.60 -13.36
N TYR A 301 9.40 -1.39 -13.92
CA TYR A 301 10.66 -0.78 -14.30
C TYR A 301 11.58 -0.59 -13.07
N PRO A 302 12.90 -0.88 -13.15
CA PRO A 302 13.83 -0.86 -12.00
C PRO A 302 13.99 0.51 -11.33
N ILE A 303 13.55 1.57 -12.01
CA ILE A 303 13.56 2.94 -11.52
C ILE A 303 12.11 3.36 -11.31
N ALA A 304 11.82 4.05 -10.21
CA ALA A 304 10.46 4.52 -9.92
C ALA A 304 9.86 5.26 -11.11
N VAL A 305 8.60 4.96 -11.40
CA VAL A 305 7.83 5.63 -12.45
C VAL A 305 7.00 6.76 -11.84
N SER A 306 6.81 7.85 -12.60
CA SER A 306 6.04 9.01 -12.11
C SER A 306 4.55 8.72 -11.99
N GLY A 307 4.06 7.78 -12.78
CA GLY A 307 2.63 7.47 -12.87
C GLY A 307 1.90 8.30 -13.91
N ASP A 308 2.57 9.20 -14.63
CA ASP A 308 1.93 10.17 -15.52
C ASP A 308 1.60 9.59 -16.87
N HIS A 309 2.34 8.57 -17.28
CA HIS A 309 2.04 7.85 -18.49
C HIS A 309 1.12 6.67 -18.22
N GLU A 310 0.34 6.29 -19.24
CA GLU A 310 -0.63 5.20 -19.17
C GLU A 310 0.01 3.88 -18.71
N ASN A 311 1.17 3.52 -19.24
CA ASN A 311 1.85 2.26 -18.91
C ASN A 311 2.37 2.21 -17.47
N ASN A 312 2.62 3.36 -16.83
CA ASN A 312 3.15 3.38 -15.46
C ASN A 312 2.20 2.68 -14.47
N LYS A 313 0.90 2.60 -14.79
CA LYS A 313 -0.15 1.98 -13.98
C LYS A 313 -0.46 0.55 -14.39
N MET A 314 0.32 -0.01 -15.33
CA MET A 314 0.10 -1.32 -15.92
C MET A 314 1.32 -2.22 -15.75
N PHE A 315 1.08 -3.53 -15.71
CA PHE A 315 2.14 -4.51 -15.85
C PHE A 315 2.50 -4.71 -17.33
N SER A 316 3.80 -4.81 -17.61
CA SER A 316 4.32 -5.15 -18.93
C SER A 316 3.97 -6.59 -19.32
N ASN A 317 4.17 -6.95 -20.59
CA ASN A 317 4.02 -8.33 -21.02
C ASN A 317 5.04 -9.28 -20.36
N CYS A 318 6.28 -8.84 -20.11
CA CYS A 318 7.27 -9.64 -19.37
C CYS A 318 6.80 -9.94 -17.94
N SER A 319 6.34 -8.91 -17.26
CA SER A 319 5.86 -9.02 -15.87
C SER A 319 4.64 -9.92 -15.77
N LYS A 320 3.66 -9.73 -16.67
CA LYS A 320 2.45 -10.55 -16.75
C LYS A 320 2.78 -12.03 -16.93
N GLN A 321 3.71 -12.38 -17.82
CA GLN A 321 4.08 -13.77 -18.06
C GLN A 321 4.67 -14.45 -16.81
N SER A 322 5.53 -13.75 -16.07
CA SER A 322 6.15 -14.28 -14.85
C SER A 322 5.14 -14.41 -13.70
N ILE A 323 4.29 -13.39 -13.53
CA ILE A 323 3.21 -13.42 -12.52
C ILE A 323 2.20 -14.52 -12.84
N TYR A 324 1.79 -14.66 -14.10
CA TYR A 324 0.87 -15.71 -14.55
C TYR A 324 1.36 -17.10 -14.16
N LYS A 325 2.62 -17.43 -14.48
CA LYS A 325 3.23 -18.73 -14.12
C LYS A 325 3.24 -18.97 -12.60
N THR A 326 3.51 -17.92 -11.83
CA THR A 326 3.53 -18.02 -10.36
C THR A 326 2.11 -18.23 -9.82
N ILE A 327 1.11 -17.47 -10.28
CA ILE A 327 -0.30 -17.65 -9.90
C ILE A 327 -0.78 -19.04 -10.27
N GLU A 328 -0.53 -19.50 -11.50
CA GLU A 328 -0.90 -20.85 -11.94
C GLU A 328 -0.31 -21.93 -11.03
N SER A 329 0.93 -21.75 -10.57
CA SER A 329 1.58 -22.73 -9.73
C SER A 329 1.23 -22.65 -8.23
N LYS A 330 1.00 -21.45 -7.69
CA LYS A 330 0.94 -21.22 -6.24
C LYS A 330 -0.47 -20.88 -5.74
N SER A 331 -1.38 -20.42 -6.59
CA SER A 331 -2.71 -19.95 -6.16
C SER A 331 -3.47 -20.99 -5.34
N GLN A 332 -3.44 -22.26 -5.75
CA GLN A 332 -4.14 -23.34 -5.05
C GLN A 332 -3.60 -23.63 -3.64
N GLU A 333 -2.42 -23.12 -3.29
CA GLU A 333 -1.81 -23.33 -1.98
C GLU A 333 -2.38 -22.39 -0.90
N CYS A 334 -2.64 -21.12 -1.23
CA CYS A 334 -3.05 -20.13 -0.22
C CYS A 334 -4.07 -19.08 -0.67
N PHE A 335 -4.45 -19.02 -1.95
CA PHE A 335 -5.48 -18.06 -2.39
C PHE A 335 -6.86 -18.52 -1.91
N GLN A 336 -7.68 -17.53 -1.61
CA GLN A 336 -9.00 -17.72 -1.03
C GLN A 336 -10.07 -17.06 -1.90
N GLU A 337 -11.31 -17.39 -1.61
CA GLU A 337 -12.46 -16.68 -2.18
C GLU A 337 -12.48 -15.25 -1.64
N ARG A 338 -12.92 -14.31 -2.47
CA ARG A 338 -13.12 -12.94 -2.04
C ARG A 338 -14.26 -12.92 -1.02
N SER A 339 -13.95 -12.55 0.22
CA SER A 339 -14.98 -12.31 1.23
C SER A 339 -15.24 -10.82 1.31
N ASN A 340 -16.50 -10.40 1.21
CA ASN A 340 -16.88 -9.00 1.44
C ASN A 340 -17.25 -8.72 2.91
N LYS A 341 -17.01 -9.68 3.82
CA LYS A 341 -17.39 -9.62 5.23
C LYS A 341 -16.30 -10.30 6.06
N VAL A 342 -15.36 -9.55 6.60
CA VAL A 342 -14.28 -10.11 7.42
C VAL A 342 -14.15 -9.33 8.72
N CYS A 343 -14.99 -9.70 9.69
CA CYS A 343 -14.90 -9.16 11.03
C CYS A 343 -13.51 -9.43 11.64
N GLY A 344 -12.84 -8.36 12.06
CA GLY A 344 -11.49 -8.36 12.61
C GLY A 344 -10.41 -7.85 11.64
N ASN A 345 -10.78 -7.36 10.45
CA ASN A 345 -9.84 -6.76 9.50
C ASN A 345 -9.63 -5.23 9.72
N SER A 346 -10.32 -4.65 10.71
CA SER A 346 -10.36 -3.20 11.04
C SER A 346 -11.10 -2.31 10.03
N ARG A 347 -11.79 -2.89 9.04
CA ARG A 347 -12.66 -2.22 8.06
C ARG A 347 -14.09 -2.60 8.37
N VAL A 348 -14.99 -1.62 8.44
CA VAL A 348 -16.42 -1.89 8.62
C VAL A 348 -17.01 -2.33 7.29
N ASP A 349 -17.33 -3.61 7.18
CA ASP A 349 -17.93 -4.22 5.98
C ASP A 349 -19.47 -4.25 6.05
N GLU A 350 -20.12 -4.69 4.95
CA GLU A 350 -21.58 -4.71 4.88
C GLU A 350 -22.21 -5.70 5.88
N GLY A 351 -22.94 -5.16 6.85
CA GLY A 351 -23.58 -5.93 7.94
C GLY A 351 -22.83 -5.87 9.27
N GLU A 352 -21.71 -5.14 9.33
CA GLU A 352 -20.97 -4.84 10.56
C GLU A 352 -21.31 -3.42 11.04
N GLU A 353 -21.41 -3.20 12.34
CA GLU A 353 -21.58 -1.86 12.93
C GLU A 353 -20.25 -1.23 13.33
N CYS A 354 -19.22 -2.06 13.54
CA CYS A 354 -17.85 -1.68 13.86
C CYS A 354 -16.91 -2.85 13.59
N ASP A 355 -15.61 -2.61 13.51
CA ASP A 355 -14.61 -3.69 13.42
C ASP A 355 -13.44 -3.39 14.39
N PRO A 356 -13.24 -4.21 15.44
CA PRO A 356 -12.20 -3.98 16.44
C PRO A 356 -10.81 -4.38 15.95
N GLY A 357 -10.68 -5.07 14.83
CA GLY A 357 -9.44 -5.73 14.43
C GLY A 357 -9.15 -6.97 15.27
N ILE A 358 -8.45 -7.95 14.69
CA ILE A 358 -8.24 -9.27 15.30
C ILE A 358 -7.53 -9.20 16.67
N MET A 359 -6.66 -8.20 16.88
CA MET A 359 -5.93 -8.04 18.14
C MET A 359 -6.81 -7.56 19.30
N TYR A 360 -7.95 -6.95 19.00
CA TYR A 360 -8.82 -6.35 20.02
C TYR A 360 -10.24 -6.92 19.98
N LEU A 361 -10.46 -8.01 19.24
CA LEU A 361 -11.72 -8.78 19.21
C LEU A 361 -12.35 -8.94 20.60
N ASN A 362 -11.53 -9.18 21.63
CA ASN A 362 -12.01 -9.42 22.99
C ASN A 362 -11.83 -8.24 23.96
N ASN A 363 -11.14 -7.18 23.55
CA ASN A 363 -10.71 -6.10 24.45
C ASN A 363 -11.12 -4.70 24.01
N ASP A 364 -11.72 -4.56 22.83
CA ASP A 364 -12.27 -3.28 22.39
C ASP A 364 -13.48 -2.90 23.25
N THR A 365 -13.48 -1.65 23.75
CA THR A 365 -14.52 -1.13 24.64
C THR A 365 -15.77 -0.67 23.91
N CYS A 366 -15.68 -0.43 22.61
CA CYS A 366 -16.76 0.06 21.77
C CYS A 366 -17.40 -1.07 20.95
N CYS A 367 -16.58 -2.00 20.48
CA CYS A 367 -16.98 -3.05 19.57
C CYS A 367 -16.87 -4.46 20.20
N SER A 368 -17.78 -5.35 19.86
CA SER A 368 -17.73 -6.76 20.25
C SER A 368 -17.05 -7.63 19.19
N SER A 369 -16.76 -8.89 19.55
CA SER A 369 -16.05 -9.84 18.69
C SER A 369 -16.83 -10.29 17.46
N ASP A 370 -18.13 -10.03 17.42
CA ASP A 370 -19.05 -10.25 16.30
C ASP A 370 -19.25 -8.99 15.43
N CYS A 371 -18.41 -7.96 15.61
CA CYS A 371 -18.44 -6.72 14.82
C CYS A 371 -19.75 -5.92 14.97
N MET A 372 -20.31 -5.98 16.17
CA MET A 372 -21.47 -5.21 16.59
C MET A 372 -21.07 -4.19 17.65
N LEU A 373 -21.79 -3.08 17.73
CA LEU A 373 -21.55 -2.10 18.80
C LEU A 373 -22.00 -2.69 20.14
N ARG A 374 -21.20 -2.48 21.18
CA ARG A 374 -21.57 -2.90 22.53
C ARG A 374 -22.77 -2.11 23.06
N ALA A 375 -23.49 -2.69 24.01
CA ALA A 375 -24.62 -2.02 24.64
C ALA A 375 -24.19 -0.70 25.30
N GLY A 376 -24.88 0.40 24.97
CA GLY A 376 -24.65 1.72 25.55
C GLY A 376 -23.57 2.57 24.85
N VAL A 377 -22.98 2.08 23.76
CA VAL A 377 -22.09 2.87 22.90
C VAL A 377 -22.78 3.29 21.61
N GLN A 378 -22.22 4.29 20.92
CA GLN A 378 -22.82 4.85 19.70
C GLN A 378 -21.93 4.68 18.46
N CYS A 379 -20.63 4.45 18.65
CA CYS A 379 -19.67 4.34 17.56
C CYS A 379 -18.38 3.65 18.04
N SER A 380 -17.46 3.38 17.09
CA SER A 380 -16.12 2.86 17.36
C SER A 380 -15.04 3.90 17.05
N ASP A 381 -14.22 4.23 18.06
CA ASP A 381 -13.10 5.18 17.96
C ASP A 381 -12.07 4.79 16.89
N ARG A 382 -12.01 3.50 16.57
CA ARG A 382 -11.01 2.93 15.66
C ARG A 382 -11.45 2.98 14.21
N ASN A 383 -12.76 2.95 13.99
CA ASN A 383 -13.33 2.94 12.65
C ASN A 383 -13.72 4.35 12.17
N SER A 384 -13.82 5.35 13.06
CA SER A 384 -14.23 6.70 12.67
C SER A 384 -13.47 7.84 13.36
N PRO A 385 -13.08 8.91 12.64
CA PRO A 385 -12.57 10.16 13.22
C PRO A 385 -13.65 11.02 13.90
N CYS A 386 -14.93 10.69 13.74
CA CYS A 386 -16.06 11.31 14.43
C CYS A 386 -16.54 10.52 15.65
N CYS A 387 -15.72 9.61 16.15
CA CYS A 387 -15.98 8.86 17.37
C CYS A 387 -14.90 9.13 18.41
N LYS A 388 -15.31 9.35 19.66
CA LYS A 388 -14.40 9.48 20.79
C LYS A 388 -14.98 8.88 22.05
N ASN A 389 -14.23 7.99 22.69
CA ASN A 389 -14.66 7.23 23.85
C ASN A 389 -16.00 6.50 23.60
N CYS A 390 -16.14 5.90 22.40
CA CYS A 390 -17.32 5.18 21.96
C CYS A 390 -18.62 6.01 21.86
N GLN A 391 -18.52 7.34 21.88
CA GLN A 391 -19.63 8.28 21.72
C GLN A 391 -19.37 9.18 20.53
N PHE A 392 -20.44 9.69 19.92
CA PHE A 392 -20.28 10.64 18.82
C PHE A 392 -19.48 11.85 19.29
N GLU A 393 -18.44 12.16 18.52
CA GLU A 393 -17.60 13.31 18.81
C GLU A 393 -18.39 14.60 18.54
N THR A 394 -18.05 15.65 19.28
CA THR A 394 -18.69 16.95 19.27
C THR A 394 -18.92 17.50 17.85
N ALA A 395 -20.09 18.10 17.64
CA ALA A 395 -20.36 18.85 16.43
C ALA A 395 -19.27 19.89 16.20
N GLN A 396 -18.86 20.11 14.95
CA GLN A 396 -17.73 20.98 14.57
C GLN A 396 -16.33 20.42 14.84
N LYS A 397 -16.20 19.20 15.37
CA LYS A 397 -14.93 18.47 15.21
C LYS A 397 -14.72 18.24 13.73
N LYS A 398 -13.58 18.70 13.23
CA LYS A 398 -13.23 18.45 11.84
C LYS A 398 -12.89 16.99 11.63
N CYS A 399 -13.54 16.37 10.65
CA CYS A 399 -13.28 14.98 10.24
C CYS A 399 -12.72 14.87 8.82
N GLN A 400 -12.93 15.87 7.98
CA GLN A 400 -12.32 15.95 6.65
C GLN A 400 -11.90 17.39 6.32
N GLU A 401 -10.70 17.54 5.77
CA GLU A 401 -10.17 18.83 5.33
C GLU A 401 -10.83 19.32 4.02
N ALA A 402 -10.72 20.63 3.74
CA ALA A 402 -11.33 21.26 2.56
C ALA A 402 -10.60 20.90 1.27
N ILE A 403 -11.33 20.40 0.28
CA ILE A 403 -10.82 20.07 -1.04
C ILE A 403 -10.96 21.27 -1.97
N ASN A 404 -10.09 22.27 -1.77
CA ASN A 404 -10.10 23.50 -2.58
C ASN A 404 -9.99 23.23 -4.09
N ALA A 405 -9.30 22.17 -4.48
CA ALA A 405 -9.23 21.64 -5.86
C ALA A 405 -10.55 21.62 -6.60
N THR A 406 -11.54 21.03 -5.94
CA THR A 406 -12.86 20.72 -6.48
C THR A 406 -13.90 21.57 -5.81
N CYS A 407 -13.47 22.69 -5.20
CA CYS A 407 -14.33 23.61 -4.49
C CYS A 407 -15.23 22.91 -3.47
N LYS A 408 -14.65 21.97 -2.71
CA LYS A 408 -15.29 21.40 -1.54
C LYS A 408 -14.71 21.98 -0.27
N GLY A 409 -15.58 22.36 0.64
CA GLY A 409 -15.24 22.94 1.93
C GLY A 409 -14.79 21.87 2.92
N VAL A 410 -14.54 22.31 4.15
CA VAL A 410 -14.23 21.41 5.28
C VAL A 410 -15.48 20.61 5.62
N SER A 411 -15.32 19.34 6.00
CA SER A 411 -16.38 18.58 6.65
C SER A 411 -16.15 18.42 8.14
N TYR A 412 -17.26 18.48 8.87
CA TYR A 412 -17.29 18.43 10.31
C TYR A 412 -18.23 17.33 10.76
N CYS A 413 -17.87 16.67 11.86
CA CYS A 413 -18.75 15.77 12.56
C CYS A 413 -20.05 16.49 12.90
N THR A 414 -21.16 15.79 12.72
CA THR A 414 -22.50 16.32 12.98
C THR A 414 -22.83 16.37 14.47
N GLY A 415 -22.07 15.65 15.30
CA GLY A 415 -22.37 15.47 16.72
C GLY A 415 -23.39 14.39 17.04
N ASN A 416 -23.98 13.77 16.01
CA ASN A 416 -25.03 12.75 16.16
C ASN A 416 -24.84 11.53 15.25
N SER A 417 -23.68 11.42 14.60
CA SER A 417 -23.31 10.31 13.73
C SER A 417 -21.80 10.06 13.82
N SER A 418 -21.39 8.81 13.60
CA SER A 418 -20.01 8.41 13.42
C SER A 418 -19.53 8.65 11.99
N GLU A 419 -20.41 8.87 11.03
CA GLU A 419 -20.01 9.17 9.67
C GLU A 419 -19.52 10.61 9.56
N CYS A 420 -18.38 10.79 8.89
CA CYS A 420 -17.97 12.12 8.46
C CYS A 420 -18.81 12.50 7.23
N PRO A 421 -19.69 13.51 7.30
CA PRO A 421 -20.57 13.84 6.19
C PRO A 421 -19.75 14.27 4.96
N PRO A 422 -20.29 14.14 3.74
CA PRO A 422 -19.63 14.67 2.56
C PRO A 422 -19.40 16.19 2.70
N PRO A 423 -18.23 16.70 2.31
CA PRO A 423 -17.95 18.13 2.43
C PRO A 423 -18.90 18.94 1.53
N GLY A 424 -19.41 20.05 2.08
CA GLY A 424 -20.16 21.05 1.32
C GLY A 424 -19.30 21.77 0.29
N ASN A 425 -19.87 22.77 -0.39
CA ASN A 425 -19.09 23.61 -1.32
C ASN A 425 -18.14 24.54 -0.56
N ALA A 426 -16.96 24.77 -1.12
CA ALA A 426 -16.09 25.84 -0.68
C ALA A 426 -16.75 27.19 -0.97
N ALA A 427 -16.36 28.23 -0.22
CA ALA A 427 -16.88 29.58 -0.45
C ALA A 427 -16.54 30.04 -1.88
N ASP A 428 -17.45 30.78 -2.49
CA ASP A 428 -17.17 31.43 -3.75
C ASP A 428 -15.91 32.29 -3.63
N ASP A 429 -15.18 32.41 -4.74
CA ASP A 429 -13.90 33.09 -4.85
C ASP A 429 -12.72 32.43 -4.13
N THR A 430 -12.93 31.28 -3.46
CA THR A 430 -11.82 30.45 -2.96
C THR A 430 -10.95 30.03 -4.14
N VAL A 431 -9.62 30.26 -4.02
CA VAL A 431 -8.68 29.85 -5.06
C VAL A 431 -8.66 28.33 -5.18
N CYS A 432 -8.88 27.85 -6.39
CA CYS A 432 -8.89 26.44 -6.74
C CYS A 432 -7.84 26.15 -7.83
N LEU A 433 -7.98 25.04 -8.53
CA LEU A 433 -7.07 24.61 -9.59
C LEU A 433 -6.80 25.71 -10.65
N ASP A 434 -5.59 25.77 -11.19
CA ASP A 434 -5.17 26.67 -12.28
C ASP A 434 -5.38 28.17 -11.99
N LEU A 435 -5.14 28.59 -10.74
CA LEU A 435 -5.44 29.94 -10.23
C LEU A 435 -6.91 30.35 -10.43
N GLY A 436 -7.77 29.37 -10.68
CA GLY A 436 -9.21 29.52 -10.78
C GLY A 436 -9.82 29.89 -9.45
N LYS A 437 -11.11 30.15 -9.48
CA LYS A 437 -11.88 30.50 -8.29
C LYS A 437 -13.18 29.71 -8.25
N CYS A 438 -13.56 29.32 -7.05
CA CYS A 438 -14.79 28.60 -6.81
C CYS A 438 -16.01 29.46 -7.13
N LYS A 439 -16.99 28.83 -7.78
CA LYS A 439 -18.34 29.36 -7.96
C LYS A 439 -19.33 28.21 -7.88
N ASP A 440 -20.27 28.27 -6.93
CA ASP A 440 -21.29 27.25 -6.72
C ASP A 440 -20.71 25.83 -6.53
N GLY A 441 -19.54 25.73 -5.89
CA GLY A 441 -18.86 24.44 -5.66
C GLY A 441 -18.18 23.82 -6.87
N LYS A 442 -18.01 24.59 -7.95
CA LYS A 442 -17.18 24.22 -9.10
C LYS A 442 -15.99 25.15 -9.20
N CYS A 443 -14.83 24.61 -9.54
CA CYS A 443 -13.67 25.43 -9.85
C CYS A 443 -13.84 26.03 -11.23
N VAL A 444 -13.92 27.37 -11.32
CA VAL A 444 -13.91 28.08 -12.60
C VAL A 444 -12.46 28.50 -12.88
N PRO A 445 -11.82 27.99 -13.95
CA PRO A 445 -10.44 28.32 -14.29
C PRO A 445 -10.21 29.83 -14.48
N PHE A 446 -8.97 30.27 -14.27
CA PHE A 446 -8.59 31.67 -14.41
C PHE A 446 -8.97 32.27 -15.77
N CYS A 447 -8.68 31.57 -16.87
CA CYS A 447 -8.94 32.06 -18.24
C CYS A 447 -10.43 32.30 -18.50
N GLU A 448 -11.30 31.41 -18.02
CA GLU A 448 -12.74 31.52 -18.22
C GLU A 448 -13.32 32.69 -17.42
N ARG A 449 -12.87 32.85 -16.18
CA ARG A 449 -13.39 33.86 -15.27
C ARG A 449 -12.87 35.26 -15.58
N GLU A 450 -11.56 35.42 -15.71
CA GLU A 450 -10.90 36.73 -15.79
C GLU A 450 -10.72 37.20 -17.24
N GLN A 451 -10.64 36.27 -18.21
CA GLN A 451 -10.41 36.60 -19.62
C GLN A 451 -11.55 36.19 -20.56
N GLN A 452 -12.62 35.56 -20.07
CA GLN A 452 -13.73 35.01 -20.88
C GLN A 452 -13.22 34.14 -22.04
N ARG A 453 -12.17 33.36 -21.80
CA ARG A 453 -11.55 32.44 -22.76
C ARG A 453 -11.52 31.04 -22.20
N GLU A 454 -11.66 30.05 -23.07
CA GLU A 454 -11.45 28.66 -22.67
C GLU A 454 -9.99 28.44 -22.28
N SER A 455 -9.79 27.62 -21.25
CA SER A 455 -8.45 27.23 -20.82
C SER A 455 -7.86 26.26 -21.84
N CYS A 456 -6.62 26.50 -22.26
CA CYS A 456 -5.86 25.60 -23.13
C CYS A 456 -4.57 25.15 -22.44
N ALA A 457 -4.07 23.97 -22.82
CA ALA A 457 -2.73 23.54 -22.43
C ALA A 457 -1.70 24.53 -23.00
N CYS A 458 -0.70 24.89 -22.17
CA CYS A 458 0.39 25.77 -22.59
C CYS A 458 1.36 25.06 -23.52
#